data_AF-A0A920HSP4-F1
#
_entry.id   AF-A0A920HSP4-F1
#
_cell.length_a   1.000
_cell.length_b   1.000
_cell.length_c   1.000
_cell.angle_alpha   90.00
_cell.angle_beta   90.00
_cell.angle_gamma   90.00
#
_symmetry.space_group_name_H-M   'P 1'
#
loop_
_entity.id
_entity.type
_entity.pdbx_description
1 polymer ?
#
loop_
_entity_poly.entity_id
_entity_poly.type
_entity_poly.pdbx_seq_one_letter_code
_entity_poly.pdbx_strand_id
1 'polypeptide(L)'
;MVAINNISDCKRVVIKIGSSLVTGNSNDIDKKFLDSISSDIQNLHKQNKEVILVSSGAVALGNRNKNKKKLSLSESQAPSSWTN
;
A
#
# COMPACT_ATOMS: atom_id res chain seq x y z
N MET A 1 -6.74 26.54 -17.74
CA MET A 1 -6.60 25.28 -16.96
C MET A 1 -7.36 24.20 -17.70
N VAL A 2 -6.73 23.06 -17.99
CA VAL A 2 -7.43 21.92 -18.61
C VAL A 2 -8.13 21.16 -17.48
N ALA A 3 -9.46 21.10 -17.53
CA ALA A 3 -10.21 20.23 -16.62
C ALA A 3 -10.04 18.79 -17.11
N ILE A 4 -9.51 17.92 -16.24
CA ILE A 4 -9.45 16.48 -16.51
C ILE A 4 -10.73 15.87 -15.96
N ASN A 5 -11.67 15.58 -16.86
CA ASN A 5 -13.01 15.10 -16.49
C ASN A 5 -13.07 13.58 -16.35
N ASN A 6 -12.09 12.84 -16.90
CA ASN A 6 -12.00 11.39 -16.80
C ASN A 6 -10.59 10.93 -16.42
N ILE A 7 -10.52 9.89 -15.59
CA ILE A 7 -9.26 9.25 -15.18
C ILE A 7 -8.48 8.71 -16.39
N SER A 8 -9.18 8.29 -17.45
CA SER A 8 -8.58 7.85 -18.71
C SER A 8 -7.70 8.92 -19.38
N ASP A 9 -7.94 10.19 -19.10
CA ASP A 9 -7.27 11.30 -19.76
C ASP A 9 -6.04 11.77 -18.93
N CYS A 10 -5.90 11.30 -17.69
CA CYS A 10 -4.76 11.58 -16.84
C CYS A 10 -3.49 10.93 -17.38
N LYS A 11 -2.37 11.66 -17.50
CA LYS A 11 -1.06 11.06 -17.81
C LYS A 11 -0.45 10.31 -16.61
N ARG A 12 -0.69 10.83 -15.39
CA ARG A 12 -0.15 10.31 -14.14
C ARG A 12 -1.28 9.96 -13.17
N VAL A 13 -1.15 8.79 -12.54
CA VAL A 13 -2.13 8.25 -11.59
C VAL A 13 -1.42 8.00 -10.25
N VAL A 14 -1.99 8.53 -9.18
CA VAL A 14 -1.55 8.24 -7.80
C VAL A 14 -2.54 7.25 -7.19
N ILE A 15 -2.06 6.06 -6.85
CA ILE A 15 -2.85 5.03 -6.20
C ILE A 15 -2.50 5.02 -4.72
N LYS A 16 -3.45 5.39 -3.87
CA LYS A 16 -3.29 5.32 -2.41
C LYS A 16 -3.99 4.08 -1.86
N ILE A 17 -3.25 3.27 -1.11
CA ILE A 17 -3.75 2.05 -0.47
C ILE A 17 -3.69 2.20 1.04
N GLY A 18 -4.84 2.00 1.68
CA GLY A 18 -4.95 1.93 3.14
C GLY A 18 -4.48 0.58 3.69
N SER A 19 -4.03 0.57 4.95
CA SER A 19 -3.48 -0.63 5.61
C SER A 19 -4.45 -1.80 5.65
N SER A 20 -5.75 -1.56 5.78
CA SER A 20 -6.79 -2.61 5.81
C SER A 20 -6.88 -3.42 4.52
N LEU A 21 -6.56 -2.83 3.37
CA LEU A 21 -6.57 -3.53 2.08
C LEU A 21 -5.31 -4.39 1.90
N VAL A 22 -4.18 -3.94 2.44
CA VAL A 22 -2.92 -4.69 2.37
C VAL A 22 -2.93 -5.89 3.31
N THR A 23 -3.57 -5.75 4.48
CA THR A 23 -3.61 -6.83 5.47
C THR A 23 -4.88 -7.69 5.43
N GLY A 24 -5.98 -7.19 4.89
CA GLY A 24 -7.27 -7.86 5.03
C GLY A 24 -7.71 -7.93 6.50
N ASN A 25 -8.56 -8.92 6.81
CA ASN A 25 -9.16 -9.09 8.15
C ASN A 25 -8.27 -9.86 9.14
N SER A 26 -7.37 -10.70 8.63
CA SER A 26 -6.26 -11.22 9.42
C SER A 26 -5.18 -10.15 9.46
N ASN A 27 -4.34 -10.11 10.49
CA ASN A 27 -3.12 -9.29 10.43
C ASN A 27 -2.12 -9.79 9.36
N ASP A 28 -2.56 -10.63 8.40
CA ASP A 28 -1.75 -11.26 7.36
C ASP A 28 -1.76 -10.49 6.05
N ILE A 29 -0.98 -10.86 5.03
CA ILE A 29 -0.95 -10.11 3.77
C ILE A 29 -2.13 -10.61 2.95
N ASP A 30 -2.97 -9.71 2.44
CA ASP A 30 -3.93 -10.09 1.43
C ASP A 30 -3.23 -10.23 0.07
N LYS A 31 -2.75 -11.45 -0.21
CA LYS A 31 -2.08 -11.77 -1.47
C LYS A 31 -2.99 -11.56 -2.68
N LYS A 32 -4.30 -11.85 -2.54
CA LYS A 32 -5.24 -11.66 -3.65
C LYS A 32 -5.37 -10.19 -4.01
N PHE A 33 -5.43 -9.32 -3.00
CA PHE A 33 -5.40 -7.89 -3.22
C PHE A 33 -4.10 -7.43 -3.89
N LEU A 34 -2.94 -7.92 -3.44
CA LEU A 34 -1.65 -7.58 -4.06
C LEU A 34 -1.56 -8.02 -5.53
N ASP A 35 -2.05 -9.21 -5.85
CA ASP A 35 -2.08 -9.71 -7.23
C ASP A 35 -3.02 -8.87 -8.11
N SER A 36 -4.20 -8.51 -7.58
CA SER A 36 -5.16 -7.65 -8.26
C SER A 36 -4.57 -6.28 -8.57
N ILE A 37 -3.98 -5.61 -7.58
CA ILE A 37 -3.45 -4.26 -7.80
C ILE A 37 -2.22 -4.29 -8.72
N SER A 38 -1.40 -5.35 -8.66
CA SER A 38 -0.30 -5.54 -9.60
C SER A 38 -0.79 -5.63 -11.04
N SER A 39 -1.88 -6.37 -11.28
CA SER A 39 -2.53 -6.47 -12.60
C SER A 39 -3.06 -5.11 -13.08
N ASP A 40 -3.73 -4.36 -12.19
CA ASP A 40 -4.25 -3.03 -12.52
C ASP A 40 -3.13 -2.04 -12.87
N ILE A 41 -2.03 -2.04 -12.11
CA ILE A 41 -0.84 -1.21 -12.39
C ILE A 41 -0.23 -1.62 -13.74
N GLN A 42 -0.13 -2.92 -14.03
CA GLN A 42 0.36 -3.39 -15.32
C GLN A 42 -0.52 -2.88 -16.48
N ASN A 43 -1.84 -2.88 -16.32
CA ASN A 43 -2.76 -2.38 -17.35
C ASN A 43 -2.59 -0.87 -17.57
N LEU A 44 -2.43 -0.08 -16.50
CA LEU A 44 -2.13 1.35 -16.61
C LEU A 44 -0.77 1.60 -17.27
N HIS A 45 0.24 0.79 -16.95
CA HIS A 45 1.55 0.90 -17.57
C HIS A 45 1.51 0.59 -19.08
N LYS A 46 0.73 -0.42 -19.51
CA LYS A 46 0.48 -0.71 -20.94
C LYS A 46 -0.21 0.45 -21.67
N GLN A 47 -0.96 1.28 -20.95
CA GLN A 47 -1.58 2.50 -21.47
C GLN A 47 -0.64 3.73 -21.43
N ASN A 48 0.67 3.53 -21.20
CA ASN A 48 1.68 4.58 -21.04
C ASN A 48 1.36 5.59 -19.92
N LYS A 49 0.67 5.14 -18.86
CA LYS A 49 0.40 5.95 -17.68
C LYS A 49 1.58 5.87 -16.71
N GLU A 50 1.92 7.01 -16.11
CA GLU A 50 2.87 7.07 -15.00
C GLU A 50 2.13 6.73 -13.70
N VAL A 51 2.57 5.72 -12.95
CA VAL A 51 1.90 5.27 -11.73
C VAL A 51 2.77 5.56 -10.50
N ILE A 52 2.19 6.21 -9.50
CA ILE A 52 2.79 6.37 -8.16
C ILE A 52 1.94 5.61 -7.16
N LEU A 53 2.54 4.63 -6.49
CA LEU A 53 1.90 3.84 -5.44
C LEU A 53 2.25 4.36 -4.05
N VAL A 54 1.24 4.64 -3.23
CA VAL A 54 1.41 5.10 -1.84
C VAL A 54 0.70 4.14 -0.89
N SER A 55 1.44 3.55 0.05
CA SER A 55 0.94 2.54 0.99
C SER A 55 1.21 2.96 2.43
N SER A 56 0.21 2.80 3.31
CA SER A 56 0.37 2.95 4.77
C SER A 56 0.67 1.62 5.50
N GLY A 57 0.77 0.51 4.75
CA GLY A 57 0.80 -0.86 5.31
C GLY A 57 2.09 -1.28 6.00
N ALA A 58 3.19 -0.51 5.89
CA ALA A 58 4.51 -0.90 6.40
C ALA A 58 4.53 -1.19 7.91
N VAL A 59 3.83 -0.38 8.71
CA VAL A 59 3.74 -0.57 10.18
C VAL A 59 2.87 -1.78 10.54
N ALA A 60 1.74 -1.96 9.85
CA ALA A 60 0.84 -3.11 10.06
C ALA A 60 1.54 -4.45 9.72
N LEU A 61 2.42 -4.42 8.70
CA LEU A 61 3.27 -5.53 8.32
C LEU A 61 4.41 -5.78 9.32
N GLY A 62 5.07 -4.73 9.79
CA GLY A 62 6.18 -4.83 10.75
C GLY A 62 5.77 -5.34 12.14
N ASN A 63 4.53 -5.10 12.56
CA ASN A 63 4.04 -5.48 13.89
C ASN A 63 3.55 -6.93 14.02
N ARG A 64 3.67 -7.76 12.98
CA ARG A 64 3.21 -9.16 12.97
C ARG A 64 3.92 -10.07 13.96
N ASN A 65 5.20 -9.79 14.25
CA ASN A 65 6.05 -10.68 15.05
C ASN A 65 6.14 -10.27 16.52
N LYS A 66 5.36 -9.28 16.98
CA LYS A 66 5.45 -8.78 18.36
C LYS A 66 4.23 -9.19 19.16
N ASN A 67 4.45 -10.01 20.18
CA ASN A 67 3.50 -10.24 21.27
C ASN A 67 2.94 -8.89 21.73
N LYS A 68 1.61 -8.81 21.88
CA LYS A 68 0.77 -7.60 22.09
C LYS A 68 1.16 -6.70 23.28
N LYS A 69 2.38 -6.16 23.30
CA LYS A 69 2.76 -5.02 24.13
C LYS A 69 2.50 -3.76 23.32
N LYS A 70 1.92 -2.75 23.97
CA LYS A 70 1.67 -1.43 23.37
C LYS A 70 3.02 -0.81 23.03
N LEU A 71 3.36 -0.78 21.75
CA LEU A 71 4.60 -0.20 21.25
C LEU A 71 4.54 1.33 21.39
N SER A 72 5.65 1.93 21.77
CA SER A 72 5.87 3.38 21.66
C SER A 72 5.80 3.83 20.20
N LEU A 73 5.65 5.14 19.98
CA LEU A 73 5.65 5.73 18.63
C LEU A 73 6.91 5.36 17.86
N SER A 74 8.07 5.44 18.52
CA SER A 74 9.38 5.07 17.96
C SER A 74 9.45 3.60 17.58
N GLU A 75 8.94 2.70 18.42
CA GLU A 75 8.91 1.25 18.13
C GLU A 75 7.92 0.88 17.01
N SER A 76 6.86 1.67 16.83
CA SER A 76 5.90 1.48 15.75
C SER A 76 6.43 1.98 14.41
N GLN A 77 7.37 2.93 14.42
CA GLN A 77 8.02 3.47 13.23
C GLN A 77 9.33 2.74 12.88
N ALA A 78 9.86 1.93 13.79
CA ALA A 78 11.06 1.14 13.56
C ALA A 78 10.78 -0.05 12.62
N PRO A 79 11.71 -0.38 11.70
CA PRO A 79 11.66 -1.65 10.97
C PRO A 79 11.59 -2.83 11.94
N SER A 80 10.84 -3.88 11.61
CA SER A 80 10.70 -5.06 12.45
C SER A 80 12.05 -5.75 12.78
N SER A 81 13.08 -5.52 11.97
CA SER A 81 14.45 -6.00 12.19
C SER A 81 15.25 -5.22 13.26
N TRP A 82 14.73 -4.10 13.77
CA TRP A 82 15.46 -3.20 14.69
C TRP A 82 15.04 -3.37 16.15
N THR A 83 14.07 -4.24 16.42
CA THR A 83 13.48 -4.41 17.75
C THR A 83 13.66 -5.86 18.17
N ASN A 84 14.63 -6.10 19.05
CA ASN A 84 14.98 -7.38 19.65
C ASN A 84 14.26 -7.53 20.99
#